data_AF-A0A3P6A5S2-F1
#
_entry.id   AF-A0A3P6A5S2-F1
#
_cell.length_a   1.000
_cell.length_b   1.000
_cell.length_c   1.000
_cell.angle_alpha   90.00
_cell.angle_beta   90.00
_cell.angle_gamma   90.00
#
_symmetry.space_group_name_H-M   'P 1'
#
loop_
_entity.id
_entity.type
_entity.pdbx_description
1 polymer ?
#
loop_
_entity_poly.entity_id
_entity_poly.type
_entity_poly.pdbx_seq_one_letter_code
_entity_poly.pdbx_strand_id
1 'polypeptide(L)'
;MVTKKSVEFDPYIERKAFDETKEGVKGLVDAKITELPRIFHVPQGSLTDKKPSVSDLEIPIIDFASVHVDTASREAVVEKVKHAAEKWGFFQVTNHEQICVQQ
;
A
#
# COMPACT_ATOMS: atom_id res chain seq x y z
N MET A 1 -43.90 11.62 -8.71
CA MET A 1 -42.54 11.25 -8.26
C MET A 1 -41.94 10.36 -9.33
N VAL A 2 -40.95 10.84 -10.07
CA VAL A 2 -40.33 10.08 -11.16
C VAL A 2 -39.39 9.06 -10.54
N THR A 3 -39.77 7.79 -10.62
CA THR A 3 -38.95 6.64 -10.26
C THR A 3 -37.72 6.63 -11.16
N LYS A 4 -36.55 6.93 -10.58
CA LYS A 4 -35.24 6.75 -11.24
C LYS A 4 -35.11 5.27 -11.59
N LYS A 5 -35.23 4.96 -12.88
CA LYS A 5 -34.93 3.66 -13.46
C LYS A 5 -33.48 3.35 -13.09
N SER A 6 -33.24 2.32 -12.27
CA SER A 6 -31.91 1.81 -12.02
C SER A 6 -31.36 1.31 -13.34
N VAL A 7 -30.49 2.11 -13.98
CA VAL A 7 -29.67 1.63 -15.08
C VAL A 7 -28.90 0.45 -14.52
N GLU A 8 -29.16 -0.72 -15.08
CA GLU A 8 -28.46 -1.95 -14.76
C GLU A 8 -26.97 -1.68 -14.92
N PHE A 9 -26.24 -1.75 -13.80
CA PHE A 9 -24.83 -1.46 -13.78
C PHE A 9 -24.07 -2.72 -14.17
N ASP A 10 -23.45 -2.71 -15.36
CA ASP A 10 -22.54 -3.76 -15.79
C ASP A 10 -21.08 -3.28 -15.61
N PRO A 11 -20.35 -3.79 -14.59
CA PRO A 11 -18.96 -3.43 -14.37
C PRO A 11 -18.05 -3.73 -15.56
N TYR A 12 -18.40 -4.73 -16.39
CA TYR A 12 -17.61 -5.09 -17.56
C TYR A 12 -17.62 -3.99 -18.62
N ILE A 13 -18.80 -3.40 -18.87
CA ILE A 13 -18.96 -2.33 -19.87
C ILE A 13 -18.25 -1.06 -19.41
N GLU A 14 -18.39 -0.67 -18.14
CA GLU A 14 -17.70 0.52 -17.61
C GLU A 14 -16.17 0.32 -17.58
N ARG A 15 -15.68 -0.88 -17.19
CA ARG A 15 -14.25 -1.21 -17.26
C ARG A 15 -13.73 -1.13 -18.69
N LYS A 16 -14.46 -1.69 -19.66
CA LYS A 16 -14.07 -1.66 -21.07
C LYS A 16 -13.95 -0.23 -21.59
N ALA A 17 -14.95 0.62 -21.32
CA ALA A 17 -14.92 2.03 -21.72
C ALA A 17 -13.74 2.78 -21.07
N PHE A 18 -13.43 2.49 -19.80
CA PHE A 18 -12.26 3.03 -19.13
C PHE A 18 -10.94 2.58 -19.77
N ASP A 19 -10.78 1.28 -20.04
CA ASP A 19 -9.57 0.71 -20.66
C ASP A 19 -9.37 1.18 -22.12
N GLU A 20 -10.44 1.57 -22.80
CA GLU A 20 -10.41 2.16 -24.15
C GLU A 20 -9.90 3.60 -24.16
N THR A 21 -9.99 4.34 -23.05
CA THR A 21 -9.38 5.69 -22.95
C THR A 21 -7.86 5.65 -23.07
N LYS A 22 -7.23 4.55 -22.62
CA LYS A 22 -5.76 4.37 -22.54
C LYS A 22 -5.04 5.40 -21.66
N GLU A 23 -5.76 6.18 -20.86
CA GLU A 23 -5.18 7.19 -19.97
C GLU A 23 -4.90 6.67 -18.56
N GLY A 24 -5.46 5.51 -18.21
CA GLY A 24 -5.38 4.93 -16.88
C GLY A 24 -6.01 5.82 -15.81
N VAL A 25 -5.69 5.56 -14.53
CA VAL A 25 -6.25 6.35 -13.41
C VAL A 25 -5.76 7.80 -13.40
N LYS A 26 -4.64 8.09 -14.08
CA LYS A 26 -4.13 9.46 -14.25
C LYS A 26 -5.09 10.32 -15.09
N GLY A 27 -5.71 9.75 -16.13
CA GLY A 27 -6.72 10.44 -16.94
C GLY A 27 -7.90 10.94 -16.12
N LEU A 28 -8.31 10.19 -15.09
CA LEU A 28 -9.37 10.62 -14.17
C LEU A 28 -8.99 11.88 -13.38
N VAL A 29 -7.73 11.94 -12.94
CA VAL A 29 -7.19 13.09 -12.20
C VAL A 29 -7.06 14.30 -13.13
N ASP A 30 -6.50 14.11 -14.32
CA ASP A 30 -6.31 15.17 -15.31
C ASP A 30 -7.64 15.74 -15.80
N ALA A 31 -8.67 14.89 -15.95
CA ALA A 31 -10.04 15.28 -16.32
C ALA A 31 -10.82 15.98 -15.19
N LYS A 32 -10.26 16.05 -13.97
CA LYS A 32 -10.86 16.72 -12.80
C LYS A 32 -12.29 16.25 -12.51
N ILE A 33 -12.51 14.94 -12.58
CA ILE A 33 -13.82 14.35 -12.29
C ILE A 33 -14.29 14.70 -10.87
N THR A 34 -15.59 14.94 -10.71
CA THR A 34 -16.21 15.20 -9.40
C THR A 34 -16.76 13.94 -8.74
N GLU A 35 -17.02 12.89 -9.54
CA GLU A 35 -17.52 11.59 -9.09
C GLU A 35 -16.66 10.47 -9.68
N LEU A 36 -16.33 9.46 -8.87
CA LEU A 36 -15.50 8.34 -9.27
C LEU A 36 -16.32 7.28 -10.04
N PRO A 37 -15.80 6.67 -11.12
CA PRO A 37 -16.47 5.56 -11.79
C PRO A 37 -16.75 4.39 -10.83
N ARG A 38 -17.90 3.74 -10.99
CA ARG A 38 -18.38 2.74 -10.02
C ARG A 38 -17.50 1.49 -9.97
N ILE A 39 -16.78 1.16 -11.04
CA ILE A 39 -15.74 0.12 -11.07
C ILE A 39 -14.62 0.29 -10.03
N PHE A 40 -14.44 1.49 -9.47
CA PHE A 40 -13.47 1.74 -8.38
C PHE A 40 -14.11 1.74 -6.99
N HIS A 41 -15.43 1.58 -6.90
CA HIS A 41 -16.11 1.49 -5.61
C HIS A 41 -15.85 0.13 -4.97
N VAL A 42 -15.30 0.17 -3.76
CA VAL A 42 -15.14 -1.01 -2.93
C VAL A 42 -16.52 -1.41 -2.38
N PRO A 43 -16.98 -2.67 -2.54
CA PRO A 43 -18.30 -3.11 -2.08
C PRO A 43 -18.50 -2.86 -0.58
N GLN A 44 -19.68 -2.38 -0.20
CA GLN A 44 -20.04 -2.17 1.20
C GLN A 44 -19.94 -3.51 1.96
N GLY A 45 -19.23 -3.51 3.10
CA GLY A 45 -18.96 -4.70 3.91
C GLY A 45 -17.64 -5.42 3.63
N SER A 46 -16.90 -5.05 2.57
CA SER A 46 -15.53 -5.56 2.35
C SER A 46 -14.47 -4.75 3.11
N LEU A 47 -14.82 -3.53 3.52
CA LEU A 47 -14.00 -2.74 4.44
C LEU A 47 -14.51 -3.02 5.86
N THR A 48 -13.63 -3.56 6.71
CA THR A 48 -13.90 -3.46 8.14
C THR A 48 -13.83 -1.98 8.50
N ASP A 49 -14.93 -1.38 8.98
CA ASP A 49 -15.00 0.03 9.46
C ASP A 49 -14.05 0.34 10.62
N LYS A 50 -13.20 -0.62 11.00
CA LYS A 50 -12.03 -0.39 11.84
C LYS A 50 -11.07 0.49 11.06
N LYS A 51 -11.26 1.80 11.17
CA LYS A 51 -10.15 2.75 11.05
C LYS A 51 -9.04 2.17 11.92
N PRO A 52 -7.88 1.79 11.37
CA PRO A 52 -6.80 1.24 12.19
C PRO A 52 -6.53 2.30 13.25
N SER A 53 -6.75 1.94 14.53
CA SER A 53 -6.28 2.78 15.61
C SER A 53 -4.78 2.85 15.41
N VAL A 54 -4.28 4.01 15.02
CA VAL A 54 -2.87 4.28 14.74
C VAL A 54 -2.02 4.18 16.02
N SER A 55 -2.58 3.65 17.10
CA SER A 55 -2.07 3.75 18.45
C SER A 55 -1.22 2.57 18.90
N ASP A 56 -1.23 1.41 18.23
CA ASP A 56 -0.57 0.21 18.80
C ASP A 56 0.23 -0.66 17.80
N LEU A 57 0.36 -0.26 16.53
CA LEU A 57 1.12 -1.02 15.54
C LEU A 57 2.25 -0.16 14.97
N GLU A 58 3.25 0.14 15.80
CA GLU A 58 4.51 0.71 15.33
C GLU A 58 5.26 -0.35 14.51
N ILE A 59 5.26 -0.18 13.19
CA ILE A 59 6.05 -1.01 12.28
C ILE A 59 7.52 -0.95 12.72
N PRO A 60 8.21 -2.08 12.92
CA PRO A 60 9.60 -2.09 13.34
C PRO A 60 10.49 -1.29 12.39
N ILE A 61 11.33 -0.43 12.94
CA ILE A 61 12.39 0.26 12.19
C ILE A 61 13.73 -0.35 12.61
N ILE A 62 14.49 -0.84 11.63
CA ILE A 62 15.78 -1.48 11.86
C ILE A 62 16.88 -0.56 11.31
N ASP A 63 17.81 -0.20 12.18
CA ASP A 63 18.99 0.60 11.85
C ASP A 63 20.15 -0.30 11.43
N PHE A 64 20.71 -0.03 10.23
CA PHE A 64 21.81 -0.79 9.63
C PHE A 64 23.16 -0.09 9.77
N ALA A 65 23.25 1.05 10.47
CA ALA A 65 24.50 1.80 10.61
C ALA A 65 25.66 0.96 11.18
N SER A 66 25.38 0.02 12.08
CA SER A 66 26.40 -0.82 12.72
C SER A 66 26.68 -2.15 12.01
N VAL A 67 26.01 -2.45 10.90
CA VAL A 67 26.07 -3.80 10.28
C VAL A 67 27.47 -4.19 9.78
N HIS A 68 28.34 -3.21 9.54
CA HIS A 68 29.72 -3.39 9.08
C HIS A 68 30.79 -3.15 10.15
N VAL A 69 30.39 -2.79 11.39
CA VAL A 69 31.34 -2.43 12.45
C VAL A 69 32.12 -3.67 12.91
N ASP A 70 31.42 -4.78 13.16
CA ASP A 70 32.00 -6.06 13.55
C ASP A 70 30.97 -7.20 13.41
N THR A 71 31.42 -8.44 13.57
CA THR A 71 30.57 -9.64 13.43
C THR A 71 29.41 -9.65 14.42
N ALA A 72 29.61 -9.24 15.68
CA ALA A 72 28.56 -9.25 16.70
C ALA A 72 27.50 -8.18 16.41
N SER A 73 27.93 -6.98 15.98
CA SER A 73 27.04 -5.91 15.53
C SER A 73 26.19 -6.33 14.32
N ARG A 74 26.77 -7.08 13.37
CA ARG A 74 26.04 -7.65 12.24
C ARG A 74 25.02 -8.71 12.68
N GLU A 75 25.41 -9.62 13.56
CA GLU A 75 24.52 -10.66 14.09
C GLU A 75 23.32 -10.06 14.83
N ALA A 76 23.52 -8.99 15.60
CA ALA A 76 22.43 -8.27 16.26
C ALA A 76 21.43 -7.63 15.27
N VAL A 77 21.91 -7.09 14.15
CA VAL A 77 21.04 -6.57 13.08
C VAL A 77 20.26 -7.72 12.41
N VAL A 78 20.92 -8.85 12.12
CA VAL A 78 20.28 -10.04 11.55
C VAL A 78 19.20 -10.60 12.47
N GLU A 79 19.44 -10.62 13.79
CA GLU A 79 18.44 -11.05 14.77
C GLU A 79 17.21 -10.15 14.76
N LYS A 80 17.39 -8.81 14.71
CA LYS A 80 16.29 -7.85 14.60
C LYS A 80 15.48 -8.07 13.32
N VAL A 81 16.15 -8.30 12.18
CA VAL A 81 15.50 -8.60 10.89
C VAL A 81 14.67 -9.88 10.99
N LYS A 82 15.26 -10.96 11.52
CA LYS A 82 14.57 -12.23 11.72
C LYS A 82 13.33 -12.06 12.61
N HIS A 83 13.48 -11.38 13.74
CA HIS A 83 12.38 -11.13 14.68
C HIS A 83 11.25 -10.33 14.03
N ALA A 84 11.58 -9.26 13.31
CA ALA A 84 10.58 -8.44 12.63
C ALA A 84 9.87 -9.21 11.49
N ALA A 85 10.61 -10.00 10.70
CA ALA A 85 10.02 -10.84 9.67
C ALA A 85 9.06 -11.89 10.24
N GLU A 86 9.43 -12.55 11.34
CA GLU A 86 8.61 -13.59 11.98
C GLU A 86 7.37 -13.01 12.68
N LYS A 87 7.49 -11.86 13.35
CA LYS A 87 6.39 -11.27 14.15
C LYS A 87 5.48 -10.34 13.36
N TRP A 88 6.05 -9.58 12.43
CA TRP A 88 5.33 -8.53 11.70
C TRP A 88 5.14 -8.86 10.23
N GLY A 89 6.04 -9.65 9.62
CA GLY A 89 6.06 -9.88 8.17
C GLY A 89 6.44 -8.62 7.36
N PHE A 90 6.66 -7.49 8.02
CA PHE A 90 7.00 -6.21 7.42
C PHE A 90 7.76 -5.33 8.41
N PHE A 91 8.75 -4.58 7.93
CA PHE A 91 9.57 -3.65 8.71
C PHE A 91 10.20 -2.58 7.80
N GLN A 92 10.64 -1.48 8.39
CA GLN A 92 11.38 -0.40 7.72
C GLN A 92 12.87 -0.53 8.02
N VAL A 93 13.71 -0.09 7.09
CA VAL A 93 15.17 -0.09 7.24
C VAL A 93 15.71 1.34 7.10
N THR A 94 16.62 1.72 8.00
CA THR A 94 17.34 3.01 7.99
C THR A 94 18.85 2.78 7.91
N ASN A 95 19.60 3.80 7.46
CA ASN A 95 21.05 3.72 7.23
C ASN A 95 21.43 2.55 6.29
N HIS A 96 20.57 2.23 5.33
CA HIS A 96 20.79 1.15 4.37
C HIS A 96 21.86 1.51 3.34
N GLU A 97 22.16 2.79 3.15
CA GLU A 97 23.26 3.25 2.32
C GLU A 97 24.61 2.77 2.82
N GLN A 98 24.77 2.53 4.13
CA GLN A 98 25.99 1.95 4.71
C GLN A 98 26.32 0.56 4.14
N ILE A 99 25.32 -0.12 3.55
CA ILE A 99 25.47 -1.41 2.85
C ILE A 99 26.11 -1.22 1.46
N CYS A 100 25.78 -0.13 0.77
CA CYS A 100 26.16 0.08 -0.63
C CYS A 100 27.53 0.76 -0.79
N VAL A 101 28.08 1.40 0.25
CA VAL A 101 29.37 2.12 0.17
C VAL A 101 30.59 1.17 0.21
N GLN A 102 30.39 -0.13 0.41
CA GLN A 102 31.48 -1.11 0.59
C GLN A 102 31.42 -2.30 -0.39
N GLN A 103 30.60 -2.24 -1.44
CA GLN A 103 30.63 -3.21 -2.56
C GLN A 103 31.44 -2.71 -3.75
#